data_AF-A0AAU6K950-F1
#
_entry.id   AF-A0AAU6K950-F1
#
_cell.length_a   1.000
_cell.length_b   1.000
_cell.length_c   1.000
_cell.angle_alpha   90.00
_cell.angle_beta   90.00
_cell.angle_gamma   90.00
#
_symmetry.space_group_name_H-M   'P 1'
#
loop_
_entity.id
_entity.type
_entity.pdbx_description
1 polymer ?
#
loop_
_entity_poly.entity_id
_entity_poly.type
_entity_poly.pdbx_seq_one_letter_code
_entity_poly.pdbx_strand_id
1 'polypeptide(L)'
;MALFQLERVSSCPVEESWRRLTDWPRHAAVVPLTRVTVRTPPPTGEGTVFVARSGVAPVAFDDPMEVVTWRPPLDGSAGRCRLVKRGTFVTGWAEIEVRPVTGGGSRVLWREDLNVRWLPRFLDRPLGWAGRWMFGRAVEGLLRPGAA
;
A
#
# COMPACT_ATOMS: atom_id res chain seq x y z
N MET A 1 -4.95 11.85 -13.14
CA MET A 1 -3.78 11.45 -12.34
C MET A 1 -3.85 12.16 -11.00
N ALA A 2 -3.94 11.39 -9.93
CA ALA A 2 -3.94 11.85 -8.55
C ALA A 2 -2.64 11.40 -7.89
N LEU A 3 -1.77 12.37 -7.58
CA LEU A 3 -0.58 12.14 -6.76
C LEU A 3 -0.87 12.59 -5.33
N PHE A 4 -0.69 11.69 -4.37
CA PHE A 4 -0.79 12.04 -2.96
C PHE A 4 0.27 11.32 -2.13
N GLN A 5 0.53 11.89 -0.97
CA GLN A 5 1.36 11.26 0.05
C GLN A 5 0.65 11.35 1.40
N LEU A 6 0.99 10.46 2.31
CA LEU A 6 0.62 10.54 3.72
C LEU A 6 1.75 10.02 4.58
N GLU A 7 1.82 10.58 5.79
CA GLU A 7 2.78 10.18 6.81
C GLU A 7 2.01 9.70 8.05
N ARG A 8 2.54 8.66 8.70
CA ARG A 8 2.09 8.17 10.00
C ARG A 8 3.27 7.85 10.89
N VAL A 9 3.21 8.29 12.13
CA VAL A 9 4.15 7.89 13.18
C VAL A 9 3.48 6.82 14.02
N SER A 10 4.22 5.78 14.35
CA SER A 10 3.76 4.65 15.15
C SER A 10 4.79 4.32 16.22
N SER A 11 4.34 3.86 17.39
CA SER A 11 5.21 3.26 18.41
C SER A 11 5.75 1.89 17.99
N CYS A 12 5.23 1.32 16.91
CA CYS A 12 5.64 0.04 16.35
C CYS A 12 7.06 0.14 15.74
N PRO A 13 8.00 -0.76 16.10
CA PRO A 13 9.36 -0.78 15.54
C PRO A 13 9.40 -0.80 14.01
N VAL A 14 10.51 -0.37 13.41
CA VAL A 14 10.66 -0.23 11.96
C VAL A 14 10.50 -1.56 11.22
N GLU A 15 11.07 -2.64 11.75
CA GLU A 15 11.01 -3.99 11.16
C GLU A 15 9.59 -4.55 11.23
N GLU A 16 8.91 -4.34 12.35
CA GLU A 16 7.53 -4.77 12.56
C GLU A 16 6.56 -4.00 11.65
N SER A 17 6.71 -2.68 11.58
CA SER A 17 5.89 -1.81 10.73
C SER A 17 6.08 -2.14 9.26
N TRP A 18 7.33 -2.34 8.84
CA TRP A 18 7.66 -2.83 7.50
C TRP A 18 6.95 -4.14 7.20
N ARG A 19 7.14 -5.16 8.05
CA ARG A 19 6.55 -6.48 7.83
C ARG A 19 5.04 -6.41 7.68
N ARG A 20 4.34 -5.65 8.53
CA ARG A 20 2.88 -5.49 8.46
C ARG A 20 2.42 -4.75 7.20
N LEU A 21 3.14 -3.71 6.78
CA LEU A 21 2.79 -2.94 5.59
C LEU A 21 3.03 -3.70 4.30
N THR A 22 4.00 -4.61 4.27
CA THR A 22 4.34 -5.40 3.09
C THR A 22 3.78 -6.82 3.08
N ASP A 23 2.95 -7.15 4.07
CA ASP A 23 2.15 -8.37 4.09
C ASP A 23 0.87 -8.12 3.26
N TRP A 24 0.97 -8.35 1.94
CA TRP A 24 -0.08 -7.98 1.00
C TRP A 24 -1.47 -8.54 1.36
N PRO A 25 -1.63 -9.82 1.75
CA PRO A 25 -2.91 -10.35 2.20
C PRO A 25 -3.59 -9.55 3.31
N ARG A 26 -2.83 -8.99 4.28
CA ARG A 26 -3.40 -8.21 5.39
C ARG A 26 -4.16 -6.97 4.95
N HIS A 27 -3.87 -6.42 3.78
CA HIS A 27 -4.57 -5.23 3.27
C HIS A 27 -6.07 -5.49 3.08
N ALA A 28 -6.49 -6.74 2.85
CA ALA A 28 -7.90 -7.11 2.76
C ALA A 28 -8.70 -6.87 4.06
N ALA A 29 -8.04 -6.85 5.22
CA ALA A 29 -8.69 -6.60 6.51
C ALA A 29 -8.97 -5.11 6.75
N VAL A 30 -8.26 -4.21 6.06
CA VAL A 30 -8.31 -2.76 6.31
C VAL A 30 -8.83 -1.95 5.11
N VAL A 31 -8.80 -2.53 3.90
CA VAL A 31 -9.37 -1.92 2.70
C VAL A 31 -10.76 -2.53 2.47
N PRO A 32 -11.85 -1.74 2.58
CA PRO A 32 -13.21 -2.24 2.42
C PRO A 32 -13.44 -2.93 1.08
N LEU A 33 -14.27 -3.97 1.09
CA LEU A 33 -14.71 -4.69 -0.12
C LEU A 33 -13.55 -5.16 -1.00
N THR A 34 -12.39 -5.42 -0.41
CA THR A 34 -11.17 -5.76 -1.15
C THR A 34 -10.64 -7.11 -0.68
N ARG A 35 -10.34 -7.99 -1.64
CA ARG A 35 -9.60 -9.24 -1.40
C ARG A 35 -8.23 -9.12 -2.04
N VAL A 36 -7.20 -9.62 -1.36
CA VAL A 36 -5.84 -9.61 -1.89
C VAL A 36 -5.34 -11.03 -2.08
N THR A 37 -4.78 -11.32 -3.25
CA THR A 37 -4.21 -12.63 -3.56
C THR A 37 -2.82 -12.46 -4.16
N VAL A 38 -1.81 -13.08 -3.54
CA VAL A 38 -0.46 -13.15 -4.08
C VAL A 38 -0.41 -14.21 -5.18
N ARG A 39 0.17 -13.89 -6.33
CA ARG A 39 0.23 -14.73 -7.53
C ARG A 39 1.59 -15.36 -7.76
N THR A 40 2.61 -14.94 -7.02
CA THR A 40 3.95 -15.52 -7.05
C THR A 40 4.21 -16.39 -5.82
N PRO A 41 5.07 -17.43 -5.93
CA PRO A 41 5.51 -18.20 -4.77
C PRO A 41 6.27 -17.34 -3.74
N PRO A 42 6.28 -17.72 -2.45
CA PRO A 42 7.13 -17.08 -1.45
C PRO A 42 8.63 -17.38 -1.68
N PRO A 43 9.55 -16.56 -1.13
CA PRO A 43 9.30 -15.37 -0.31
C PRO A 43 8.89 -14.13 -1.13
N THR A 44 8.22 -13.18 -0.47
CA THR A 44 7.94 -11.86 -1.05
C THR A 44 9.25 -11.09 -1.30
N GLY A 45 9.34 -10.44 -2.45
CA GLY A 45 10.48 -9.63 -2.87
C GLY A 45 10.20 -8.88 -4.18
N GLU A 46 11.25 -8.37 -4.82
CA GLU A 46 11.15 -7.83 -6.18
C GLU A 46 10.63 -8.90 -7.16
N GLY A 47 9.77 -8.50 -8.10
CA GLY A 47 9.04 -9.39 -8.99
C GLY A 47 7.80 -10.06 -8.37
N THR A 48 7.53 -9.87 -7.08
CA THR A 48 6.29 -10.37 -6.47
C THR A 48 5.08 -9.71 -7.11
N VAL A 49 4.12 -10.51 -7.55
CA VAL A 49 2.86 -10.04 -8.12
C VAL A 49 1.72 -10.41 -7.19
N PHE A 50 0.85 -9.45 -6.90
CA PHE A 50 -0.39 -9.68 -6.18
C PHE A 50 -1.53 -8.90 -6.81
N VAL A 51 -2.76 -9.34 -6.58
CA VAL A 51 -3.97 -8.73 -7.13
C VAL A 51 -4.85 -8.27 -5.98
N ALA A 52 -5.16 -6.98 -5.93
CA ALA A 52 -6.23 -6.45 -5.11
C ALA A 52 -7.52 -6.41 -5.94
N ARG A 53 -8.50 -7.23 -5.57
CA ARG A 53 -9.82 -7.23 -6.20
C ARG A 53 -10.79 -6.44 -5.32
N SER A 54 -11.29 -5.31 -5.83
CA SER A 54 -12.17 -4.40 -5.09
C SER A 54 -13.57 -4.37 -5.71
N GLY A 55 -14.60 -4.40 -4.85
CA GLY A 55 -16.01 -4.27 -5.23
C GLY A 55 -16.88 -5.46 -4.82
N VAL A 56 -18.17 -5.40 -5.15
CA VAL A 56 -19.17 -6.45 -4.90
C VAL A 56 -19.69 -6.92 -6.24
N ALA A 57 -19.83 -8.24 -6.44
CA ALA A 57 -20.36 -8.77 -7.70
C ALA A 57 -21.73 -8.15 -8.04
N PRO A 58 -21.98 -7.71 -9.29
CA PRO A 58 -21.13 -7.80 -10.50
C PRO A 58 -20.17 -6.62 -10.72
N VAL A 59 -20.11 -5.63 -9.82
CA VAL A 59 -19.29 -4.41 -9.93
C VAL A 59 -17.98 -4.57 -9.16
N ALA A 60 -17.06 -5.35 -9.69
CA ALA A 60 -15.72 -5.53 -9.13
C ALA A 60 -14.64 -5.39 -10.20
N PHE A 61 -13.47 -4.89 -9.80
CA PHE A 61 -12.30 -4.75 -10.67
C PHE A 61 -11.05 -5.34 -10.01
N ASP A 62 -10.10 -5.74 -10.84
CA ASP A 62 -8.79 -6.22 -10.41
C ASP A 62 -7.74 -5.12 -10.60
N ASP A 63 -6.93 -4.88 -9.56
CA ASP A 63 -5.74 -4.04 -9.56
C ASP A 63 -4.51 -4.95 -9.34
N PRO A 64 -3.96 -5.56 -10.41
CA PRO A 64 -2.72 -6.32 -10.32
C PRO A 64 -1.53 -5.37 -10.09
N MET A 65 -0.70 -5.68 -9.10
CA MET A 65 0.46 -4.91 -8.70
C MET A 65 1.71 -5.79 -8.69
N GLU A 66 2.82 -5.23 -9.14
CA GLU A 66 4.14 -5.86 -9.13
C GLU A 66 5.09 -5.06 -8.23
N VAL A 67 5.81 -5.76 -7.35
CA VAL A 67 6.89 -5.18 -6.56
C VAL A 67 8.10 -4.97 -7.46
N VAL A 68 8.45 -3.72 -7.76
CA VAL A 68 9.59 -3.37 -8.63
C VAL A 68 10.80 -2.85 -7.86
N THR A 69 10.66 -2.69 -6.55
CA THR A 69 11.78 -2.38 -5.65
C THR A 69 11.47 -2.99 -4.31
N TRP A 70 12.44 -3.69 -3.73
CA TRP A 70 12.30 -4.31 -2.42
C TRP A 70 13.58 -4.14 -1.59
N ARG A 71 13.50 -3.31 -0.55
CA ARG A 71 14.60 -3.03 0.37
C ARG A 71 14.07 -3.11 1.81
N PRO A 72 14.06 -4.29 2.45
CA PRO A 72 13.64 -4.40 3.84
C PRO A 72 14.59 -3.63 4.77
N PRO A 73 14.11 -3.15 5.93
CA PRO A 73 14.98 -2.55 6.94
C PRO A 73 15.94 -3.60 7.48
N LEU A 74 17.19 -3.19 7.67
CA LEU A 74 18.26 -3.99 8.28
C LEU A 74 18.89 -3.19 9.41
N ASP A 75 19.05 -3.79 10.59
CA ASP A 75 19.72 -3.20 11.76
C ASP A 75 19.23 -1.77 12.10
N GLY A 76 17.90 -1.57 12.13
CA GLY A 76 17.29 -0.28 12.40
C GLY A 76 17.36 0.74 11.25
N SER A 77 17.82 0.36 10.06
CA SER A 77 17.77 1.24 8.87
C SER A 77 16.36 1.36 8.29
N ALA A 78 16.20 2.26 7.31
CA ALA A 78 14.92 2.45 6.64
C ALA A 78 14.60 1.31 5.67
N GLY A 79 13.34 0.85 5.67
CA GLY A 79 12.79 -0.01 4.64
C GLY A 79 12.15 0.80 3.52
N ARG A 80 12.27 0.34 2.26
CA ARG A 80 11.58 0.92 1.09
C ARG A 80 11.13 -0.14 0.09
N CYS A 81 9.86 -0.12 -0.32
CA CYS A 81 9.39 -0.88 -1.48
C CYS A 81 8.61 0.02 -2.44
N ARG A 82 8.60 -0.39 -3.71
CA ARG A 82 7.83 0.26 -4.76
C ARG A 82 7.01 -0.77 -5.51
N LEU A 83 5.76 -0.42 -5.74
CA LEU A 83 4.76 -1.19 -6.46
C LEU A 83 4.43 -0.47 -7.76
N VAL A 84 4.26 -1.20 -8.86
CA VAL A 84 3.68 -0.67 -10.10
C VAL A 84 2.37 -1.37 -10.36
N LYS A 85 1.32 -0.59 -10.62
CA LYS A 85 -0.01 -1.09 -10.98
C LYS A 85 0.00 -1.48 -12.46
N ARG A 86 -0.22 -2.78 -12.73
CA ARG A 86 -0.23 -3.41 -14.05
C ARG A 86 -1.65 -3.58 -14.60
N GLY A 87 -2.64 -2.98 -13.95
CA GLY A 87 -4.05 -3.09 -14.32
C GLY A 87 -4.41 -2.28 -15.57
N THR A 88 -5.58 -2.57 -16.13
CA THR A 88 -6.15 -1.81 -17.25
C THR A 88 -7.06 -0.66 -16.78
N PHE A 89 -7.64 -0.77 -15.58
CA PHE A 89 -8.52 0.23 -14.98
C PHE A 89 -7.78 1.17 -14.04
N VAL A 90 -6.89 0.63 -13.21
CA VAL A 90 -6.04 1.40 -12.30
C VAL A 90 -4.59 1.25 -12.74
N THR A 91 -3.91 2.37 -12.91
CA THR A 91 -2.50 2.46 -13.30
C THR A 91 -1.77 3.44 -12.38
N GLY A 92 -0.44 3.44 -12.45
CA GLY A 92 0.42 4.27 -11.60
C GLY A 92 1.30 3.40 -10.71
N TRP A 93 1.69 3.93 -9.56
CA TRP A 93 2.64 3.29 -8.65
C TRP A 93 2.36 3.66 -7.20
N ALA A 94 2.78 2.80 -6.28
CA ALA A 94 2.78 3.07 -4.85
C ALA A 94 4.20 2.90 -4.31
N GLU A 95 4.57 3.68 -3.31
CA GLU A 95 5.84 3.55 -2.62
C GLU A 95 5.62 3.63 -1.12
N ILE A 96 6.20 2.66 -0.43
CA ILE A 96 6.16 2.56 1.03
C ILE A 96 7.58 2.74 1.53
N GLU A 97 7.76 3.67 2.44
CA GLU A 97 9.01 3.92 3.13
C GLU A 97 8.75 3.90 4.63
N VAL A 98 9.55 3.14 5.38
CA VAL A 98 9.42 3.02 6.84
C VAL A 98 10.78 3.35 7.43
N ARG A 99 10.82 4.38 8.27
CA ARG A 99 12.05 4.86 8.91
C ARG A 99 11.98 4.66 10.42
N PRO A 100 13.09 4.36 11.11
CA PRO A 100 13.13 4.42 12.56
C PRO A 100 12.86 5.86 13.04
N VAL A 101 12.36 6.01 14.26
CA VAL A 101 12.24 7.31 14.95
C VAL A 101 13.14 7.30 16.18
N THR A 102 13.83 8.42 16.41
CA THR A 102 14.65 8.61 17.61
C THR A 102 13.79 8.46 18.87
N GLY A 103 14.20 7.61 19.81
CA GLY A 103 13.41 7.27 21.00
C GLY A 103 12.47 6.07 20.81
N GLY A 104 12.47 5.43 19.64
CA GLY A 104 11.72 4.20 19.36
C GLY A 104 10.54 4.40 18.41
N GLY A 105 10.04 3.29 17.87
CA GLY A 105 8.96 3.29 16.90
C GLY A 105 9.42 3.57 15.47
N SER A 106 8.49 4.00 14.61
CA SER A 106 8.75 4.23 13.20
C SER A 106 7.87 5.32 12.59
N ARG A 107 8.38 5.91 11.51
CA ARG A 107 7.66 6.82 10.62
C ARG A 107 7.44 6.14 9.28
N VAL A 108 6.18 5.99 8.92
CA VAL A 108 5.73 5.45 7.64
C VAL A 108 5.39 6.61 6.71
N LEU A 109 5.97 6.58 5.53
CA LEU A 109 5.67 7.49 4.43
C LEU A 109 5.14 6.66 3.27
N TRP A 110 3.89 6.94 2.90
CA TRP A 110 3.21 6.31 1.78
C TRP A 110 3.03 7.35 0.68
N ARG A 111 3.45 7.02 -0.54
CA ARG A 111 3.29 7.85 -1.73
C ARG A 111 2.53 7.04 -2.78
N GLU A 112 1.52 7.66 -3.39
CA GLU A 112 0.68 7.01 -4.38
C GLU A 112 0.54 7.91 -5.60
N ASP A 113 0.86 7.37 -6.76
CA ASP A 113 0.43 7.85 -8.06
C ASP A 113 -0.72 6.97 -8.53
N LEU A 114 -1.90 7.56 -8.64
CA LEU A 114 -3.12 6.87 -8.99
C LEU A 114 -3.73 7.46 -10.25
N ASN A 115 -3.93 6.62 -11.26
CA ASN A 115 -4.67 6.99 -12.45
C ASN A 115 -5.78 5.97 -12.73
N VAL A 116 -7.02 6.45 -12.69
CA VAL A 116 -8.21 5.65 -12.92
C VAL A 116 -8.69 5.92 -14.34
N ARG A 117 -8.67 4.87 -15.16
CA ARG A 117 -9.15 4.91 -16.54
C ARG A 117 -10.63 5.30 -16.54
N TRP A 118 -11.00 6.17 -17.49
CA TRP A 118 -12.36 6.73 -17.68
C TRP A 118 -12.81 7.73 -16.62
N LEU A 119 -12.03 7.99 -15.58
CA LEU A 119 -12.34 9.06 -14.63
C LEU A 119 -11.97 10.43 -15.24
N PRO A 120 -12.92 11.39 -15.35
CA PRO A 120 -12.60 12.73 -15.81
C PRO A 120 -11.56 13.43 -14.94
N ARG A 121 -10.63 14.17 -15.56
CA ARG A 121 -9.51 14.85 -14.87
C ARG A 121 -9.94 15.80 -13.75
N PHE A 122 -11.11 16.43 -13.85
CA PHE A 122 -11.60 17.31 -12.78
C PHE A 122 -11.90 16.57 -11.46
N LEU A 123 -12.07 15.24 -11.51
CA LEU A 123 -12.21 14.39 -10.34
C LEU A 123 -10.88 13.92 -9.75
N ASP A 124 -9.73 14.27 -10.36
CA ASP A 124 -8.41 13.87 -9.85
C ASP A 124 -8.14 14.43 -8.43
N ARG A 125 -8.58 15.66 -8.14
CA ARG A 125 -8.44 16.27 -6.81
C ARG A 125 -9.30 15.56 -5.75
N PRO A 126 -10.62 15.39 -5.95
CA PRO A 126 -11.44 14.54 -5.08
C PRO A 126 -10.87 13.13 -4.90
N LEU A 127 -10.39 12.51 -5.98
CA LEU A 127 -9.79 11.17 -5.95
C LEU A 127 -8.54 11.16 -5.05
N GLY A 128 -7.65 12.14 -5.18
CA GLY A 128 -6.46 12.24 -4.34
C GLY A 128 -6.79 12.44 -2.86
N TRP A 129 -7.82 13.24 -2.55
CA TRP A 129 -8.28 13.44 -1.18
C TRP A 129 -8.90 12.16 -0.59
N ALA A 130 -9.80 11.52 -1.33
CA ALA A 130 -10.44 10.26 -0.93
C ALA A 130 -9.39 9.13 -0.76
N GLY A 131 -8.44 9.05 -1.69
CA GLY A 131 -7.30 8.13 -1.62
C GLY A 131 -6.47 8.38 -0.37
N ARG A 132 -6.03 9.61 -0.13
CA ARG A 132 -5.26 9.97 1.07
C ARG A 132 -5.98 9.59 2.36
N TRP A 133 -7.29 9.81 2.43
CA TRP A 133 -8.09 9.43 3.60
C TRP A 133 -8.17 7.90 3.77
N MET A 134 -8.53 7.17 2.71
CA MET A 134 -8.68 5.70 2.75
C MET A 134 -7.35 5.01 3.08
N PHE A 135 -6.27 5.34 2.35
CA PHE A 135 -4.95 4.75 2.59
C PHE A 135 -4.40 5.16 3.96
N GLY A 136 -4.74 6.35 4.46
CA GLY A 136 -4.38 6.75 5.83
C GLY A 136 -5.00 5.84 6.88
N ARG A 137 -6.29 5.50 6.71
CA ARG A 137 -6.98 4.53 7.58
C ARG A 137 -6.42 3.11 7.41
N ALA A 138 -6.10 2.71 6.19
CA ALA A 138 -5.52 1.40 5.93
C ALA A 138 -4.15 1.24 6.63
N VAL A 139 -3.26 2.23 6.48
CA VAL A 139 -1.95 2.26 7.17
C VAL A 139 -2.14 2.23 8.68
N GLU A 140 -3.03 3.05 9.24
CA GLU A 140 -3.33 3.00 10.68
C GLU A 140 -3.82 1.62 11.13
N GLY A 141 -4.70 0.98 10.35
CA GLY A 141 -5.20 -0.36 10.62
C GLY A 141 -4.11 -1.42 10.60
N LEU A 142 -3.22 -1.39 9.59
CA LEU A 142 -2.10 -2.33 9.46
C LEU A 142 -1.07 -2.17 10.58
N LEU A 143 -0.90 -0.96 11.11
CA LEU A 143 0.04 -0.68 12.19
C LEU A 143 -0.51 -1.04 13.58
N ARG A 144 -1.82 -1.29 13.72
CA ARG A 144 -2.40 -1.71 15.01
C ARG A 144 -1.98 -3.14 15.39
N PRO A 145 -1.71 -3.41 16.67
CA PRO A 145 -1.57 -4.77 17.18
C PRO A 145 -2.87 -5.54 16.90
N GLY A 146 -2.79 -6.75 16.34
CA GLY A 146 -3.95 -7.62 16.14
C GLY A 146 -4.70 -7.48 14.81
N ALA A 147 -4.17 -6.74 13.83
CA ALA A 147 -4.62 -6.90 12.44
C ALA A 147 -4.03 -8.20 11.87
N ALA A 148 -4.57 -9.35 12.28
CA ALA A 148 -4.44 -10.68 11.68
C ALA A 148 -5.67 -11.48 12.05
#